data_AF-M6RBB1-F1
#
_entry.id   AF-M6RBB1-F1
#
_cell.length_a   1.000
_cell.length_b   1.000
_cell.length_c   1.000
_cell.angle_alpha   90.00
_cell.angle_beta   90.00
_cell.angle_gamma   90.00
#
_symmetry.space_group_name_H-M   'P 1'
#
loop_
_entity.id
_entity.type
_entity.pdbx_description
1 polymer ?
#
loop_
_entity_poly.entity_id
_entity_poly.type
_entity_poly.pdbx_seq_one_letter_code
_entity_poly.pdbx_strand_id
1 'polypeptide(L)'
;MDLEGHPDTTIIGVLDRADQRDVLLWKKSSLSKYSPSVLKIHTSSPRREYNLRKFLSFSLPSRYTNSSLVFLPIRGNIQTRIRKWKESDSDGLVLAKAALDRLLSEDFFNSDELEYQEIRKFLKDSMDESVYQIFPLSLNPTAPGQGAIAAEVRTEDNWVLDRIRTLSKSEVVLAVEEERKILKRFGGGCHQKIGVSILQKAYGKILYQRGLSDSGEVLEVEEQFSEIFAPPADSVSKVYPVPGEAVKQKRTPLDSSNGLIFSEDGQNNKTIFPTELILKDWLVTRGNAFPNLSPALEHTGLIWTSGLKTWFQLAQRDIWVHGSLDALGEDELPKHSIFGKPLDFIKCTHVGSTEIASGLGRVLTYQTQAMEDHPDLSEKTHFFG
;
A
#
# COMPACT_ATOMS: atom_id res chain seq x y z
N MET A 1 -27.10 2.38 -5.74
CA MET A 1 -26.34 1.88 -6.90
C MET A 1 -27.32 1.82 -8.06
N ASP A 2 -27.05 2.51 -9.17
CA ASP A 2 -27.96 2.52 -10.31
C ASP A 2 -27.77 1.20 -11.10
N LEU A 3 -28.76 0.33 -11.02
CA LEU A 3 -28.84 -0.92 -11.76
C LEU A 3 -29.57 -0.64 -13.08
N GLU A 4 -28.87 -0.04 -14.03
CA GLU A 4 -29.44 0.19 -15.36
C GLU A 4 -29.96 -1.14 -15.93
N GLY A 5 -31.28 -1.21 -16.14
CA GLY A 5 -31.95 -2.40 -16.67
C GLY A 5 -32.51 -3.39 -15.64
N HIS A 6 -32.39 -3.15 -14.33
CA HIS A 6 -32.97 -4.02 -13.29
C HIS A 6 -33.79 -3.22 -12.25
N PRO A 7 -35.00 -2.74 -12.61
CA PRO A 7 -35.82 -1.90 -11.73
C PRO A 7 -36.40 -2.65 -10.52
N ASP A 8 -36.56 -3.97 -10.63
CA ASP A 8 -37.18 -4.82 -9.61
C ASP A 8 -36.15 -5.38 -8.60
N THR A 9 -34.91 -4.88 -8.64
CA THR A 9 -33.84 -5.32 -7.75
C THR A 9 -33.14 -4.14 -7.08
N THR A 10 -32.56 -4.41 -5.91
CA THR A 10 -31.75 -3.47 -5.14
C THR A 10 -30.42 -4.13 -4.76
N ILE A 11 -29.37 -3.32 -4.62
CA ILE A 11 -28.07 -3.81 -4.17
C ILE A 11 -27.89 -3.50 -2.69
N ILE A 12 -27.48 -4.51 -1.93
CA ILE A 12 -27.08 -4.39 -0.53
C ILE A 12 -25.61 -4.80 -0.43
N GLY A 13 -24.76 -3.97 0.16
CA GLY A 13 -23.37 -4.35 0.48
C GLY A 13 -23.39 -5.33 1.63
N VAL A 14 -22.76 -6.50 1.48
CA VAL A 14 -23.01 -7.66 2.36
C VAL A 14 -21.84 -8.05 3.25
N LEU A 15 -20.65 -7.49 3.01
CA LEU A 15 -19.44 -7.86 3.74
C LEU A 15 -18.58 -6.61 3.97
N ASP A 16 -17.67 -6.71 4.94
CA ASP A 16 -16.60 -5.74 5.10
C ASP A 16 -15.78 -5.67 3.79
N ARG A 17 -15.38 -4.45 3.43
CA ARG A 17 -14.64 -4.23 2.19
C ARG A 17 -13.23 -4.80 2.36
N ALA A 18 -12.86 -5.73 1.50
CA ALA A 18 -11.49 -6.23 1.43
C ALA A 18 -10.54 -5.11 0.96
N ASP A 19 -9.23 -5.31 1.14
CA ASP A 19 -8.22 -4.35 0.73
C ASP A 19 -8.41 -3.93 -0.73
N GLN A 20 -8.63 -2.64 -0.93
CA GLN A 20 -8.93 -2.08 -2.25
C GLN A 20 -7.74 -2.20 -3.18
N ARG A 21 -6.51 -2.18 -2.65
CA ARG A 21 -5.28 -1.97 -3.43
C ARG A 21 -5.06 -3.04 -4.50
N ASP A 22 -4.37 -2.62 -5.56
CA ASP A 22 -3.80 -3.56 -6.53
C ASP A 22 -2.44 -4.06 -6.03
N VAL A 23 -2.08 -5.28 -6.44
CA VAL A 23 -0.79 -5.89 -6.19
C VAL A 23 -0.12 -6.23 -7.52
N LEU A 24 1.16 -5.87 -7.65
CA LEU A 24 2.07 -6.38 -8.67
C LEU A 24 2.76 -7.61 -8.12
N LEU A 25 2.62 -8.74 -8.81
CA LEU A 25 3.49 -9.89 -8.66
C LEU A 25 4.63 -9.76 -9.67
N TRP A 26 5.86 -10.05 -9.24
CA TRP A 26 7.06 -9.95 -10.03
C TRP A 26 7.86 -11.24 -9.94
N LYS A 27 8.31 -11.78 -11.07
CA LYS A 27 9.04 -13.05 -11.05
C LYS A 27 10.39 -12.87 -10.38
N LYS A 28 10.76 -13.77 -9.46
CA LYS A 28 12.12 -13.80 -8.92
C LYS A 28 13.19 -13.95 -10.00
N SER A 29 12.89 -14.72 -11.06
CA SER A 29 13.77 -14.85 -12.23
C SER A 29 13.98 -13.54 -13.01
N SER A 30 13.14 -12.53 -12.80
CA SER A 30 13.30 -11.20 -13.39
C SER A 30 14.07 -10.23 -12.49
N LEU A 31 14.31 -10.57 -11.22
CA LEU A 31 15.11 -9.75 -10.29
C LEU A 31 16.59 -9.68 -10.69
N SER A 32 17.11 -10.72 -11.34
CA SER A 32 18.49 -10.77 -11.84
C SER A 32 18.73 -9.91 -13.08
N LYS A 33 17.68 -9.40 -13.73
CA LYS A 33 17.80 -8.53 -14.91
C LYS A 33 18.41 -7.19 -14.48
N TYR A 34 19.50 -6.82 -15.14
CA TYR A 34 20.18 -5.54 -14.91
C TYR A 34 19.95 -4.60 -16.09
N SER A 35 19.30 -3.46 -15.86
CA SER A 35 19.00 -2.44 -16.88
C SER A 35 18.37 -3.00 -18.17
N PRO A 36 17.28 -3.79 -18.08
CA PRO A 36 16.60 -4.27 -19.28
C PRO A 36 16.03 -3.09 -20.09
N SER A 37 16.05 -3.17 -21.41
CA SER A 37 15.48 -2.11 -22.27
C SER A 37 13.95 -2.03 -22.17
N VAL A 38 13.31 -3.15 -21.89
CA VAL A 38 11.84 -3.30 -21.83
C VAL A 38 11.47 -4.11 -20.60
N LEU A 39 10.43 -3.67 -19.90
CA LEU A 39 9.71 -4.44 -18.89
C LEU A 39 8.29 -4.75 -19.39
N LYS A 40 7.91 -6.02 -19.31
CA LYS A 40 6.64 -6.55 -19.79
C LYS A 40 5.71 -6.85 -18.61
N ILE A 41 4.59 -6.14 -18.51
CA ILE A 41 3.65 -6.25 -17.39
C ILE A 41 2.29 -6.72 -17.88
N HIS A 42 1.77 -7.80 -17.31
CA HIS A 42 0.44 -8.29 -17.62
C HIS A 42 -0.66 -7.52 -16.88
N THR A 43 -1.56 -6.91 -17.66
CA THR A 43 -2.83 -6.31 -17.21
C THR A 43 -3.73 -6.07 -18.42
N SER A 44 -5.04 -6.24 -18.25
CA SER A 44 -6.05 -5.83 -19.25
C SER A 44 -6.84 -4.59 -18.83
N SER A 45 -6.46 -3.94 -17.73
CA SER A 45 -7.13 -2.73 -17.23
C SER A 45 -6.45 -1.48 -17.78
N PRO A 46 -7.17 -0.63 -18.57
CA PRO A 46 -6.64 0.64 -19.05
C PRO A 46 -6.28 1.60 -17.90
N ARG A 47 -7.05 1.59 -16.81
CA ARG A 47 -6.74 2.32 -15.57
C ARG A 47 -5.37 1.94 -15.01
N ARG A 48 -5.12 0.63 -14.81
CA ARG A 48 -3.84 0.16 -14.28
C ARG A 48 -2.69 0.56 -15.19
N GLU A 49 -2.84 0.33 -16.50
CA GLU A 49 -1.83 0.71 -17.47
C GLU A 49 -1.51 2.21 -17.40
N TYR A 50 -2.53 3.07 -17.42
CA TYR A 50 -2.35 4.51 -17.36
C TYR A 50 -1.62 4.96 -16.09
N ASN A 51 -2.07 4.49 -14.91
CA ASN A 51 -1.47 4.88 -13.63
C ASN A 51 -0.03 4.35 -13.50
N LEU A 52 0.20 3.07 -13.84
CA LEU A 52 1.52 2.44 -13.71
C LEU A 52 2.57 3.12 -14.59
N ARG A 53 2.20 3.59 -15.78
CA ARG A 53 3.09 4.37 -16.65
C ARG A 53 3.66 5.62 -15.97
N LYS A 54 2.96 6.20 -15.00
CA LYS A 54 3.39 7.42 -14.31
C LYS A 54 4.41 7.19 -13.21
N PHE A 55 4.34 6.06 -12.50
CA PHE A 55 5.11 5.89 -11.26
C PHE A 55 5.96 4.62 -11.18
N LEU A 56 5.68 3.58 -11.98
CA LEU A 56 6.29 2.26 -11.77
C LEU A 56 7.81 2.28 -11.93
N SER A 57 8.36 3.10 -12.84
CA SER A 57 9.81 3.27 -13.04
C SER A 57 10.53 3.84 -11.82
N PHE A 58 9.82 4.58 -10.95
CA PHE A 58 10.37 5.19 -9.73
C PHE A 58 10.08 4.36 -8.47
N SER A 59 9.09 3.46 -8.52
CA SER A 59 8.77 2.55 -7.41
C SER A 59 9.54 1.23 -7.44
N LEU A 60 10.08 0.86 -8.61
CA LEU A 60 10.93 -0.31 -8.80
C LEU A 60 12.41 0.02 -8.51
N PRO A 61 13.25 -0.97 -8.14
CA PRO A 61 14.68 -0.80 -7.98
C PRO A 61 15.34 -0.02 -9.15
N SER A 62 16.31 0.83 -8.82
CA SER A 62 16.98 1.74 -9.75
C SER A 62 17.49 1.09 -11.04
N ARG A 63 17.87 -0.19 -10.97
CA ARG A 63 18.26 -1.01 -12.13
C ARG A 63 17.19 -1.14 -13.21
N TYR A 64 15.95 -0.74 -12.94
CA TYR A 64 14.81 -0.78 -13.86
C TYR A 64 14.34 0.60 -14.33
N THR A 65 14.87 1.69 -13.76
CA THR A 65 14.31 3.04 -13.96
C THR A 65 14.32 3.49 -15.43
N ASN A 66 15.30 3.05 -16.22
CA ASN A 66 15.43 3.41 -17.63
C ASN A 66 14.71 2.44 -18.58
N SER A 67 14.01 1.44 -18.06
CA SER A 67 13.30 0.47 -18.88
C SER A 67 11.97 1.04 -19.39
N SER A 68 11.70 0.82 -20.68
CA SER A 68 10.38 1.13 -21.24
C SER A 68 9.33 0.12 -20.75
N LEU A 69 8.10 0.58 -20.49
CA LEU A 69 7.00 -0.26 -20.01
C LEU A 69 6.08 -0.70 -21.16
N VAL A 70 5.98 -2.02 -21.34
CA VAL A 70 5.06 -2.67 -22.27
C VAL A 70 4.01 -3.43 -21.47
N PHE A 71 2.73 -3.13 -21.71
CA PHE A 71 1.62 -3.81 -21.06
C PHE A 71 1.01 -4.84 -21.99
N LEU A 72 0.84 -6.05 -21.47
CA LEU A 72 0.34 -7.19 -22.23
C LEU A 72 -1.04 -7.60 -21.71
N PRO A 73 -2.06 -7.75 -22.56
CA PRO A 73 -3.39 -8.13 -22.12
C PRO A 73 -3.39 -9.54 -21.54
N ILE A 74 -4.21 -9.77 -20.51
CA ILE A 74 -4.41 -11.09 -19.91
C ILE A 74 -5.86 -11.26 -19.44
N ARG A 75 -6.46 -12.39 -19.81
CA ARG A 75 -7.85 -12.74 -19.47
C ARG A 75 -7.94 -14.15 -18.89
N GLY A 76 -9.02 -14.38 -18.14
CA GLY A 76 -9.30 -15.61 -17.38
C GLY A 76 -9.63 -15.30 -15.91
N ASN A 77 -9.92 -16.34 -15.14
CA ASN A 77 -9.92 -16.25 -13.67
C ASN A 77 -8.50 -16.03 -13.13
N ILE A 78 -8.36 -15.87 -11.81
CA ILE A 78 -7.08 -15.56 -11.18
C ILE A 78 -6.03 -16.66 -11.42
N GLN A 79 -6.38 -17.95 -11.26
CA GLN A 79 -5.43 -19.03 -11.47
C GLN A 79 -4.93 -19.10 -12.92
N THR A 80 -5.83 -18.91 -13.89
CA THR A 80 -5.47 -18.90 -15.32
C THR A 80 -4.55 -17.74 -15.66
N ARG A 81 -4.79 -16.56 -15.08
CA ARG A 81 -3.92 -15.40 -15.28
C ARG A 81 -2.52 -15.64 -14.71
N ILE A 82 -2.43 -16.18 -13.50
CA ILE A 82 -1.14 -16.49 -12.87
C ILE A 82 -0.38 -17.53 -13.70
N ARG A 83 -1.04 -18.61 -14.16
CA ARG A 83 -0.42 -19.64 -15.00
C ARG A 83 0.14 -19.05 -16.30
N LYS A 84 -0.69 -18.31 -17.05
CA LYS A 84 -0.26 -17.63 -18.29
C LYS A 84 0.91 -16.67 -18.04
N TRP A 85 0.87 -15.91 -16.95
CA TRP A 85 1.99 -15.03 -16.59
C TRP A 85 3.26 -15.82 -16.31
N LYS A 86 3.21 -16.89 -15.48
CA LYS A 86 4.35 -17.76 -15.18
C LYS A 86 4.99 -18.33 -16.45
N GLU A 87 4.16 -18.82 -17.38
CA GLU A 87 4.59 -19.43 -18.65
C GLU A 87 5.07 -18.41 -19.70
N SER A 88 4.68 -17.14 -19.58
CA SER A 88 5.09 -16.07 -20.52
C SER A 88 6.49 -15.53 -20.23
N ASP A 89 7.00 -14.67 -21.10
CA ASP A 89 8.22 -13.88 -20.89
C ASP A 89 7.99 -12.56 -20.13
N SER A 90 6.78 -12.35 -19.60
CA SER A 90 6.42 -11.16 -18.82
C SER A 90 7.09 -11.16 -17.45
N ASP A 91 7.57 -9.98 -17.03
CA ASP A 91 8.25 -9.74 -15.75
C ASP A 91 7.27 -9.73 -14.57
N GLY A 92 6.08 -9.15 -14.77
CA GLY A 92 5.12 -8.94 -13.70
C GLY A 92 3.66 -9.03 -14.12
N LEU A 93 2.78 -9.23 -13.15
CA LEU A 93 1.33 -9.37 -13.30
C LEU A 93 0.62 -8.52 -12.25
N VAL A 94 -0.38 -7.74 -12.67
CA VAL A 94 -1.14 -6.89 -11.74
C VAL A 94 -2.53 -7.47 -11.49
N LEU A 95 -2.85 -7.70 -10.21
CA LEU A 95 -4.11 -8.25 -9.72
C LEU A 95 -4.71 -7.35 -8.64
N ALA A 96 -6.00 -7.54 -8.35
CA ALA A 96 -6.58 -6.94 -7.15
C ALA A 96 -6.12 -7.75 -5.93
N LYS A 97 -5.62 -7.08 -4.88
CA LYS A 97 -5.15 -7.78 -3.67
C LYS A 97 -6.27 -8.58 -3.01
N ALA A 98 -7.47 -8.00 -2.92
CA ALA A 98 -8.67 -8.66 -2.41
C ALA A 98 -8.96 -10.03 -3.06
N ALA A 99 -8.61 -10.22 -4.34
CA ALA A 99 -8.82 -11.49 -5.01
C ALA A 99 -7.86 -12.58 -4.49
N LEU A 100 -6.59 -12.22 -4.23
CA LEU A 100 -5.62 -13.14 -3.63
C LEU A 100 -5.95 -13.41 -2.17
N ASP A 101 -6.28 -12.38 -1.39
CA ASP A 101 -6.63 -12.53 0.03
C ASP A 101 -7.79 -13.52 0.23
N ARG A 102 -8.84 -13.39 -0.59
CA ARG A 102 -10.01 -14.30 -0.52
C ARG A 102 -9.66 -15.73 -0.87
N LEU A 103 -8.89 -15.94 -1.95
CA LEU A 103 -8.52 -17.28 -2.39
C LEU A 103 -7.50 -17.95 -1.47
N LEU A 104 -6.71 -17.17 -0.72
CA LEU A 104 -5.78 -17.66 0.29
C LEU A 104 -6.43 -17.84 1.67
N SER A 105 -7.64 -17.31 1.87
CA SER A 105 -8.35 -17.42 3.15
C SER A 105 -8.71 -18.86 3.47
N GLU A 106 -8.67 -19.19 4.76
CA GLU A 106 -9.14 -20.44 5.35
C GLU A 106 -10.38 -20.21 6.24
N ASP A 107 -10.84 -18.96 6.34
CA ASP A 107 -11.92 -18.52 7.23
C ASP A 107 -13.30 -18.67 6.59
N PHE A 108 -13.71 -19.91 6.31
CA PHE A 108 -15.07 -20.26 5.88
C PHE A 108 -15.36 -21.77 6.04
N PHE A 109 -16.64 -22.15 6.14
CA PHE A 109 -17.11 -23.50 6.51
C PHE A 109 -16.53 -24.65 5.66
N ASN A 110 -16.26 -24.41 4.38
CA ASN A 110 -15.77 -25.42 3.43
C ASN A 110 -14.30 -25.20 3.04
N SER A 111 -13.52 -24.49 3.85
CA SER A 111 -12.13 -24.17 3.53
C SER A 111 -11.26 -25.40 3.32
N ASP A 112 -11.60 -26.53 3.94
CA ASP A 112 -10.89 -27.80 3.86
C ASP A 112 -11.26 -28.69 2.66
N GLU A 113 -12.20 -28.28 1.79
CA GLU A 113 -12.45 -29.04 0.57
C GLU A 113 -11.21 -29.06 -0.33
N LEU A 114 -10.97 -30.20 -1.00
CA LEU A 114 -9.78 -30.44 -1.82
C LEU A 114 -9.55 -29.35 -2.87
N GLU A 115 -10.62 -28.86 -3.51
CA GLU A 115 -10.54 -27.80 -4.51
C GLU A 115 -9.89 -26.53 -3.94
N TYR A 116 -10.32 -26.07 -2.76
CA TYR A 116 -9.75 -24.86 -2.15
C TYR A 116 -8.32 -25.09 -1.65
N GLN A 117 -8.01 -26.28 -1.13
CA GLN A 117 -6.64 -26.63 -0.75
C GLN A 117 -5.68 -26.60 -1.94
N GLU A 118 -6.09 -27.16 -3.09
CA GLU A 118 -5.31 -27.14 -4.32
C GLU A 118 -5.10 -25.72 -4.85
N ILE A 119 -6.15 -24.89 -4.82
CA ILE A 119 -6.06 -23.48 -5.21
C ILE A 119 -5.10 -22.73 -4.29
N ARG A 120 -5.23 -22.89 -2.96
CA ARG A 120 -4.33 -22.24 -1.99
C ARG A 120 -2.90 -22.68 -2.19
N LYS A 121 -2.66 -23.98 -2.39
CA LYS A 121 -1.32 -24.51 -2.67
C LYS A 121 -0.72 -23.89 -3.93
N PHE A 122 -1.46 -23.90 -5.03
CA PHE A 122 -1.02 -23.28 -6.28
C PHE A 122 -0.67 -21.80 -6.12
N LEU A 123 -1.49 -21.05 -5.37
CA LEU A 123 -1.23 -19.64 -5.09
C LEU A 123 0.01 -19.45 -4.21
N LYS A 124 0.16 -20.20 -3.11
CA LYS A 124 1.34 -20.16 -2.24
C LYS A 124 2.62 -20.44 -3.02
N ASP A 125 2.65 -21.52 -3.80
CA ASP A 125 3.80 -21.88 -4.66
C ASP A 125 4.12 -20.75 -5.66
N SER A 126 3.09 -20.15 -6.27
CA SER A 126 3.27 -19.04 -7.20
C SER A 126 3.79 -17.77 -6.51
N MET A 127 3.36 -17.52 -5.27
CA MET A 127 3.84 -16.39 -4.48
C MET A 127 5.30 -16.57 -4.06
N ASP A 128 5.72 -17.79 -3.70
CA ASP A 128 7.09 -18.08 -3.29
C ASP A 128 8.11 -17.97 -4.44
N GLU A 129 7.68 -18.15 -5.68
CA GLU A 129 8.48 -17.86 -6.89
C GLU A 129 8.46 -16.37 -7.30
N SER A 130 7.81 -15.52 -6.51
CA SER A 130 7.63 -14.10 -6.82
C SER A 130 8.04 -13.18 -5.66
N VAL A 131 8.27 -11.92 -5.98
CA VAL A 131 8.19 -10.81 -5.02
C VAL A 131 7.01 -9.94 -5.42
N TYR A 132 6.54 -9.06 -4.53
CA TYR A 132 5.35 -8.27 -4.81
C TYR A 132 5.45 -6.83 -4.34
N GLN A 133 4.66 -5.96 -4.97
CA GLN A 133 4.40 -4.60 -4.49
C GLN A 133 2.89 -4.39 -4.37
N ILE A 134 2.43 -3.96 -3.20
CA ILE A 134 1.06 -3.52 -2.97
C ILE A 134 1.03 -2.01 -3.18
N PHE A 135 0.32 -1.59 -4.23
CA PHE A 135 0.35 -0.19 -4.65
C PHE A 135 -0.50 0.69 -3.74
N PRO A 136 0.00 1.88 -3.37
CA PRO A 136 -0.76 2.84 -2.58
C PRO A 136 -1.88 3.44 -3.43
N LEU A 137 -2.99 3.81 -2.79
CA LEU A 137 -4.17 4.32 -3.49
C LEU A 137 -3.95 5.74 -4.03
N SER A 138 -3.03 6.51 -3.44
CA SER A 138 -2.60 7.81 -3.98
C SER A 138 -1.96 7.73 -5.38
N LEU A 139 -1.29 6.62 -5.70
CA LEU A 139 -0.64 6.38 -7.00
C LEU A 139 -1.49 5.56 -7.94
N ASN A 140 -2.20 4.55 -7.42
CA ASN A 140 -2.99 3.63 -8.21
C ASN A 140 -4.38 3.40 -7.58
N PRO A 141 -5.26 4.41 -7.59
CA PRO A 141 -6.63 4.24 -7.15
C PRO A 141 -7.32 3.22 -8.06
N THR A 142 -8.31 2.56 -7.50
CA THR A 142 -8.85 1.30 -8.00
C THR A 142 -10.08 1.53 -8.88
N ALA A 143 -10.63 0.46 -9.45
CA ALA A 143 -11.95 0.58 -10.06
C ALA A 143 -12.99 0.76 -8.92
N PRO A 144 -14.02 1.62 -9.09
CA PRO A 144 -15.06 1.79 -8.09
C PRO A 144 -15.63 0.46 -7.62
N GLY A 145 -15.73 0.27 -6.30
CA GLY A 145 -16.20 -0.97 -5.70
C GLY A 145 -15.19 -2.11 -5.62
N GLN A 146 -13.92 -1.92 -6.02
CA GLN A 146 -12.91 -2.96 -5.85
C GLN A 146 -12.79 -3.36 -4.38
N GLY A 147 -12.79 -4.66 -4.11
CA GLY A 147 -12.77 -5.23 -2.76
C GLY A 147 -14.14 -5.33 -2.09
N ALA A 148 -15.20 -4.68 -2.59
CA ALA A 148 -16.54 -4.84 -2.05
C ALA A 148 -17.21 -6.12 -2.59
N ILE A 149 -18.13 -6.70 -1.80
CA ILE A 149 -19.09 -7.71 -2.26
C ILE A 149 -20.47 -7.17 -1.96
N ALA A 150 -21.35 -7.28 -2.94
CA ALA A 150 -22.72 -6.83 -2.83
C ALA A 150 -23.66 -7.93 -3.33
N ALA A 151 -24.82 -8.04 -2.70
CA ALA A 151 -25.90 -8.91 -3.14
C ALA A 151 -26.93 -8.07 -3.89
N GLU A 152 -27.34 -8.55 -5.05
CA GLU A 152 -28.50 -8.05 -5.76
C GLU A 152 -29.72 -8.88 -5.33
N VAL A 153 -30.76 -8.20 -4.85
CA VAL A 153 -31.94 -8.83 -4.27
C VAL A 153 -33.18 -8.20 -4.90
N ARG A 154 -34.23 -9.00 -5.13
CA ARG A 154 -35.53 -8.47 -5.56
C ARG A 154 -36.09 -7.49 -4.53
N THR A 155 -36.60 -6.35 -4.98
CA THR A 155 -37.15 -5.29 -4.11
C THR A 155 -38.36 -5.74 -3.30
N GLU A 156 -39.15 -6.67 -3.83
CA GLU A 156 -40.36 -7.19 -3.17
C GLU A 156 -40.10 -8.41 -2.26
N ASP A 157 -38.88 -8.96 -2.26
CA ASP A 157 -38.54 -10.15 -1.48
C ASP A 157 -38.12 -9.77 -0.04
N ASN A 158 -39.11 -9.33 0.74
CA ASN A 158 -38.92 -8.84 2.11
C ASN A 158 -38.19 -9.86 3.01
N TRP A 159 -38.44 -11.16 2.81
CA TRP A 159 -37.76 -12.20 3.58
C TRP A 159 -36.24 -12.20 3.33
N VAL A 160 -35.81 -12.14 2.05
CA VAL A 160 -34.38 -12.07 1.73
C VAL A 160 -33.79 -10.74 2.18
N LEU A 161 -34.50 -9.62 1.95
CA LEU A 161 -34.04 -8.29 2.34
C LEU A 161 -33.77 -8.20 3.83
N ASP A 162 -34.67 -8.72 4.67
CA ASP A 162 -34.50 -8.70 6.12
C ASP A 162 -33.30 -9.52 6.58
N ARG A 163 -32.99 -10.63 5.92
CA ARG A 163 -31.78 -11.42 6.21
C ARG A 163 -30.51 -10.72 5.77
N ILE A 164 -30.46 -10.22 4.54
CA ILE A 164 -29.26 -9.60 3.97
C ILE A 164 -28.95 -8.26 4.64
N ARG A 165 -29.95 -7.49 5.07
CA ARG A 165 -29.76 -6.24 5.84
C ARG A 165 -28.96 -6.45 7.11
N THR A 166 -29.09 -7.60 7.79
CA THR A 166 -28.31 -7.89 9.02
C THR A 166 -26.81 -8.05 8.75
N LEU A 167 -26.44 -8.43 7.53
CA LEU A 167 -25.05 -8.53 7.10
C LEU A 167 -24.52 -7.21 6.54
N SER A 168 -25.40 -6.21 6.37
CA SER A 168 -25.07 -5.06 5.57
C SER A 168 -24.11 -4.10 6.26
N LYS A 169 -23.11 -3.67 5.49
CA LYS A 169 -22.17 -2.62 5.89
C LYS A 169 -22.50 -1.35 5.11
N SER A 170 -23.33 -0.50 5.70
CA SER A 170 -23.81 0.75 5.07
C SER A 170 -22.65 1.67 4.67
N GLU A 171 -21.59 1.75 5.47
CA GLU A 171 -20.37 2.49 5.15
C GLU A 171 -19.69 2.03 3.85
N VAL A 172 -19.67 0.73 3.59
CA VAL A 172 -19.12 0.16 2.34
C VAL A 172 -20.00 0.56 1.16
N VAL A 173 -21.32 0.46 1.31
CA VAL A 173 -22.28 0.87 0.28
C VAL A 173 -22.10 2.34 -0.09
N LEU A 174 -22.08 3.23 0.91
CA LEU A 174 -21.93 4.67 0.73
C LEU A 174 -20.63 5.02 -0.01
N ALA A 175 -19.50 4.45 0.42
CA ALA A 175 -18.21 4.67 -0.22
C ALA A 175 -18.22 4.20 -1.69
N VAL A 176 -18.76 3.02 -1.97
CA VAL A 176 -18.83 2.49 -3.34
C VAL A 176 -19.78 3.29 -4.23
N GLU A 177 -20.90 3.76 -3.69
CA GLU A 177 -21.83 4.62 -4.41
C GLU A 177 -21.20 5.95 -4.76
N GLU A 178 -20.46 6.55 -3.84
CA GLU A 178 -19.74 7.80 -4.08
C GLU A 178 -18.64 7.62 -5.13
N GLU A 179 -17.83 6.56 -5.05
CA GLU A 179 -16.84 6.21 -6.08
C GLU A 179 -17.48 6.08 -7.47
N ARG A 180 -18.61 5.36 -7.55
CA ARG A 180 -19.35 5.16 -8.81
C ARG A 180 -19.97 6.45 -9.32
N LYS A 181 -20.50 7.30 -8.43
CA LYS A 181 -21.06 8.61 -8.79
C LYS A 181 -19.99 9.51 -9.37
N ILE A 182 -18.78 9.51 -8.81
CA ILE A 182 -17.64 10.25 -9.35
C ILE A 182 -17.29 9.71 -10.74
N LEU A 183 -17.15 8.39 -10.92
CA LEU A 183 -16.82 7.82 -12.23
C LEU A 183 -17.93 8.07 -13.28
N LYS A 184 -19.21 8.06 -12.90
CA LYS A 184 -20.35 8.30 -13.81
C LYS A 184 -20.30 9.70 -14.46
N ARG A 185 -19.67 10.69 -13.80
CA ARG A 185 -19.45 12.05 -14.37
C ARG A 185 -18.59 12.03 -15.63
N PHE A 186 -17.78 10.98 -15.80
CA PHE A 186 -16.86 10.81 -16.94
C PHE A 186 -17.36 9.74 -17.93
N GLY A 187 -18.63 9.35 -17.87
CA GLY A 187 -19.23 8.37 -18.80
C GLY A 187 -19.35 6.94 -18.25
N GLY A 188 -18.81 6.65 -17.05
CA GLY A 188 -18.90 5.33 -16.41
C GLY A 188 -18.20 4.16 -17.14
N GLY A 189 -18.11 3.02 -16.47
CA GLY A 189 -17.70 1.74 -17.08
C GLY A 189 -16.28 1.27 -16.76
N CYS A 190 -16.06 -0.04 -16.92
CA CYS A 190 -14.81 -0.71 -16.53
C CYS A 190 -13.63 -0.51 -17.51
N HIS A 191 -13.89 0.03 -18.70
CA HIS A 191 -12.89 0.28 -19.73
C HIS A 191 -12.22 1.65 -19.62
N GLN A 192 -12.64 2.48 -18.66
CA GLN A 192 -12.05 3.80 -18.46
C GLN A 192 -10.63 3.72 -17.90
N LYS A 193 -9.85 4.75 -18.18
CA LYS A 193 -8.49 4.95 -17.62
C LYS A 193 -8.53 5.69 -16.27
N ILE A 194 -9.68 5.70 -15.60
CA ILE A 194 -9.92 6.42 -14.35
C ILE A 194 -10.02 5.43 -13.19
N GLY A 195 -9.27 5.71 -12.12
CA GLY A 195 -9.42 5.07 -10.82
C GLY A 195 -9.99 6.04 -9.81
N VAL A 196 -10.87 5.53 -8.96
CA VAL A 196 -11.48 6.26 -7.84
C VAL A 196 -11.48 5.34 -6.63
N SER A 197 -10.99 5.82 -5.50
CA SER A 197 -10.99 5.05 -4.25
C SER A 197 -11.26 5.98 -3.08
N ILE A 198 -12.18 5.54 -2.23
CA ILE A 198 -12.55 6.25 -1.02
C ILE A 198 -12.15 5.40 0.18
N LEU A 199 -11.37 6.01 1.08
CA LEU A 199 -11.00 5.45 2.36
C LEU A 199 -11.78 6.15 3.47
N GLN A 200 -12.51 5.36 4.26
CA GLN A 200 -13.09 5.83 5.52
C GLN A 200 -12.11 5.57 6.66
N LYS A 201 -11.79 6.60 7.42
CA LYS A 201 -10.90 6.58 8.59
C LYS A 201 -11.59 7.19 9.80
N ALA A 202 -11.06 6.90 10.98
CA ALA A 202 -11.58 7.46 12.23
C ALA A 202 -11.51 9.00 12.26
N TYR A 203 -10.58 9.59 11.51
CA TYR A 203 -10.38 11.04 11.40
C TYR A 203 -10.99 11.65 10.14
N GLY A 204 -11.82 10.90 9.40
CA GLY A 204 -12.49 11.41 8.20
C GLY A 204 -12.33 10.51 6.98
N LYS A 205 -12.61 11.08 5.82
CA LYS A 205 -12.65 10.40 4.53
C LYS A 205 -11.53 10.92 3.63
N ILE A 206 -10.94 10.02 2.85
CA ILE A 206 -9.91 10.35 1.86
C ILE A 206 -10.37 9.89 0.49
N LEU A 207 -10.35 10.79 -0.48
CA LEU A 207 -10.65 10.53 -1.88
C LEU A 207 -9.35 10.55 -2.68
N TYR A 208 -9.08 9.45 -3.39
CA TYR A 208 -8.07 9.39 -4.43
C TYR A 208 -8.72 9.20 -5.79
N GLN A 209 -8.41 10.10 -6.73
CA GLN A 209 -8.80 9.98 -8.12
C GLN A 209 -7.60 10.26 -9.03
N ARG A 210 -7.31 9.31 -9.91
CA ARG A 210 -6.23 9.38 -10.89
C ARG A 210 -6.69 8.80 -12.21
N GLY A 211 -6.30 9.41 -13.32
CA GLY A 211 -6.62 8.85 -14.62
C GLY A 211 -6.57 9.82 -15.78
N LEU A 212 -7.09 9.34 -16.92
CA LEU A 212 -7.35 10.14 -18.11
C LEU A 212 -8.80 9.92 -18.52
N SER A 213 -9.57 11.00 -18.66
CA SER A 213 -10.92 10.93 -19.20
C SER A 213 -10.90 10.73 -20.72
N ASP A 214 -12.05 10.36 -21.29
CA ASP A 214 -12.21 10.27 -22.75
C ASP A 214 -12.16 11.65 -23.44
N SER A 215 -12.40 12.74 -22.69
CA SER A 215 -12.20 14.12 -23.17
C SER A 215 -10.73 14.56 -23.14
N GLY A 216 -9.81 13.72 -22.64
CA GLY A 216 -8.38 14.02 -22.52
C GLY A 216 -8.00 14.76 -21.24
N GLU A 217 -8.91 14.91 -20.28
CA GLU A 217 -8.64 15.53 -18.99
C GLU A 217 -7.78 14.59 -18.13
N VAL A 218 -6.65 15.11 -17.63
CA VAL A 218 -5.79 14.41 -16.68
C VAL A 218 -6.30 14.66 -15.27
N LEU A 219 -6.62 13.58 -14.56
CA LEU A 219 -7.14 13.63 -13.21
C LEU A 219 -6.04 13.30 -12.20
N GLU A 220 -5.79 14.22 -11.26
CA GLU A 220 -4.85 14.07 -10.14
C GLU A 220 -5.43 14.68 -8.85
N VAL A 221 -6.60 14.20 -8.44
CA VAL A 221 -7.31 14.67 -7.26
C VAL A 221 -6.99 13.84 -6.02
N GLU A 222 -6.55 14.49 -4.96
CA GLU A 222 -6.40 13.93 -3.61
C GLU A 222 -7.05 14.89 -2.63
N GLU A 223 -8.12 14.44 -1.98
CA GLU A 223 -8.91 15.27 -1.08
C GLU A 223 -9.11 14.54 0.26
N GLN A 224 -8.97 15.29 1.35
CA GLN A 224 -9.22 14.81 2.70
C GLN A 224 -10.37 15.63 3.30
N PHE A 225 -11.36 14.92 3.82
CA PHE A 225 -12.55 15.50 4.41
C PHE A 225 -12.67 15.00 5.84
N SER A 226 -12.60 15.89 6.83
CA SER A 226 -12.94 15.55 8.20
C SER A 226 -14.19 16.31 8.62
N GLU A 227 -15.21 15.59 9.07
CA GLU A 227 -16.32 16.18 9.81
C GLU A 227 -16.00 16.32 11.31
N ILE A 228 -14.88 15.73 11.75
CA ILE A 228 -14.38 15.79 13.12
C ILE A 228 -13.44 16.98 13.23
N PHE A 229 -13.83 17.98 14.02
CA PHE A 229 -12.96 19.08 14.37
C PHE A 229 -11.78 18.55 15.18
N ALA A 230 -10.57 18.99 14.81
CA ALA A 230 -9.39 18.75 15.65
C ALA A 230 -9.69 19.33 17.06
N PRO A 231 -9.40 18.57 18.13
CA PRO A 231 -9.57 19.11 19.47
C PRO A 231 -8.74 20.39 19.61
N PRO A 232 -9.24 21.41 20.32
CA PRO A 232 -8.44 22.60 20.60
C PRO A 232 -7.17 22.15 21.31
N ALA A 233 -6.03 22.69 20.88
CA ALA A 233 -4.78 22.37 21.53
C ALA A 233 -4.81 22.79 23.01
N ASP A 234 -4.38 21.89 23.89
CA ASP A 234 -4.38 22.17 25.33
C ASP A 234 -3.52 23.40 25.70
N SER A 235 -2.46 23.67 24.94
CA SER A 235 -1.58 24.85 25.13
C SER A 235 -0.64 25.05 23.93
N VAL A 236 -0.12 26.27 23.77
CA VAL A 236 0.88 26.61 22.74
C VAL A 236 2.12 25.71 22.84
N SER A 237 2.60 25.42 24.05
CA SER A 237 3.78 24.58 24.28
C SER A 237 3.58 23.09 23.98
N LYS A 238 2.32 22.61 23.83
CA LYS A 238 2.05 21.24 23.34
C LYS A 238 1.95 21.17 21.82
N VAL A 239 1.73 22.30 21.15
CA VAL A 239 1.61 22.38 19.67
C VAL A 239 2.94 22.74 19.04
N TYR A 240 3.62 23.72 19.64
CA TYR A 240 4.87 24.25 19.16
C TYR A 240 6.00 23.74 20.04
N PRO A 241 7.10 23.27 19.42
CA PRO A 241 8.31 22.95 20.16
C PRO A 241 8.80 24.18 20.92
N VAL A 242 9.42 23.98 22.08
CA VAL A 242 9.99 25.09 22.85
C VAL A 242 11.04 25.79 21.98
N PRO A 243 11.09 27.14 21.96
CA PRO A 243 12.12 27.86 21.21
C PRO A 243 13.52 27.34 21.54
N GLY A 244 14.28 26.93 20.52
CA GLY A 244 15.60 26.30 20.67
C GLY A 244 15.62 24.77 20.73
N GLU A 245 14.47 24.09 20.87
CA GLU A 245 14.40 22.62 20.81
C GLU A 245 14.20 22.10 19.38
N ALA A 246 13.54 22.88 18.52
CA ALA A 246 13.35 22.56 17.10
C ALA A 246 14.57 22.96 16.27
N VAL A 247 15.72 22.35 16.58
CA VAL A 247 16.94 22.54 15.82
C VAL A 247 16.94 21.62 14.61
N LYS A 248 17.40 22.12 13.47
CA LYS A 248 17.61 21.27 12.29
C LYS A 248 18.61 20.18 12.65
N GLN A 249 18.23 18.92 12.51
CA GLN A 249 19.12 17.80 12.85
C GLN A 249 19.74 17.18 11.60
N LYS A 250 21.08 17.11 11.59
CA LYS A 250 21.83 16.25 10.68
C LYS A 250 21.69 14.81 11.15
N ARG A 251 21.44 13.90 10.21
CA ARG A 251 21.33 12.45 10.48
C ARG A 251 22.50 11.75 9.83
N THR A 252 23.17 10.90 10.61
CA THR A 252 24.31 10.10 10.15
C THR A 252 23.96 8.63 10.37
N PRO A 253 23.87 7.82 9.30
CA PRO A 253 23.63 6.38 9.43
C PRO A 253 24.69 5.71 10.31
N LEU A 254 24.29 4.70 11.07
CA LEU A 254 25.21 3.83 11.81
C LEU A 254 25.77 2.75 10.89
N ASP A 255 26.98 2.27 11.20
CA ASP A 255 27.56 1.13 10.51
C ASP A 255 26.85 -0.16 10.95
N SER A 256 26.19 -0.83 10.02
CA SER A 256 25.51 -2.10 10.26
C SER A 256 26.43 -3.33 10.18
N SER A 257 27.69 -3.19 9.75
CA SER A 257 28.59 -4.33 9.51
C SER A 257 28.82 -5.20 10.75
N ASN A 258 28.88 -4.59 11.93
CA ASN A 258 29.08 -5.26 13.22
C ASN A 258 27.77 -5.52 13.98
N GLY A 259 26.63 -5.42 13.29
CA GLY A 259 25.31 -5.48 13.89
C GLY A 259 24.82 -4.13 14.40
N LEU A 260 23.52 -4.07 14.68
CA LEU A 260 22.83 -2.88 15.18
C LEU A 260 22.14 -3.20 16.50
N ILE A 261 21.83 -2.16 17.27
CA ILE A 261 21.09 -2.32 18.53
C ILE A 261 19.61 -2.46 18.21
N PHE A 262 19.03 -3.57 18.62
CA PHE A 262 17.60 -3.81 18.65
C PHE A 262 17.05 -3.61 20.08
N SER A 263 15.89 -2.98 20.18
CA SER A 263 15.23 -2.63 21.43
C SER A 263 13.72 -2.82 21.30
N GLU A 264 13.14 -3.76 22.06
CA GLU A 264 11.69 -4.04 22.02
C GLU A 264 10.88 -2.96 22.74
N ASP A 265 11.38 -2.49 23.88
CA ASP A 265 10.68 -1.63 24.84
C ASP A 265 11.52 -0.42 25.30
N GLY A 266 12.76 -0.28 24.84
CA GLY A 266 13.68 0.77 25.32
C GLY A 266 14.47 0.43 26.56
N GLN A 267 14.27 -0.76 27.13
CA GLN A 267 14.98 -1.23 28.30
C GLN A 267 15.85 -2.45 27.98
N ASN A 268 15.35 -3.34 27.10
CA ASN A 268 16.05 -4.57 26.71
C ASN A 268 16.73 -4.42 25.35
N ASN A 269 18.05 -4.17 25.38
CA ASN A 269 18.86 -4.00 24.18
C ASN A 269 19.60 -5.31 23.84
N LYS A 270 19.49 -5.75 22.59
CA LYS A 270 20.29 -6.85 22.02
C LYS A 270 20.94 -6.41 20.72
N THR A 271 22.14 -6.89 20.45
CA THR A 271 22.76 -6.71 19.13
C THR A 271 22.16 -7.70 18.16
N ILE A 272 21.71 -7.21 17.00
CA ILE A 272 21.20 -8.00 15.90
C ILE A 272 22.15 -7.86 14.70
N PHE A 273 22.60 -8.98 14.14
CA PHE A 273 23.58 -8.97 13.06
C PHE A 273 22.95 -8.84 11.67
N PRO A 274 23.70 -8.43 10.63
CA PRO A 274 23.18 -8.31 9.26
C PRO A 274 22.40 -9.50 8.74
N THR A 275 22.83 -10.73 9.08
CA THR A 275 22.17 -11.99 8.68
C THR A 275 20.78 -12.17 9.31
N GLU A 276 20.52 -11.54 10.45
CA GLU A 276 19.21 -11.54 11.10
C GLU A 276 18.36 -10.34 10.64
N LEU A 277 19.00 -9.17 10.41
CA LEU A 277 18.34 -7.95 9.92
C LEU A 277 17.63 -8.15 8.57
N ILE A 278 18.19 -9.00 7.69
CA ILE A 278 17.60 -9.33 6.38
C ILE A 278 16.33 -10.18 6.46
N LEU A 279 16.06 -10.81 7.61
CA LEU A 279 14.88 -11.65 7.83
C LEU A 279 13.70 -10.86 8.41
N LYS A 280 13.96 -9.64 8.89
CA LYS A 280 12.95 -8.81 9.57
C LYS A 280 12.08 -8.04 8.59
N ASP A 281 10.82 -7.83 8.97
CA ASP A 281 9.93 -6.94 8.25
C ASP A 281 10.19 -5.50 8.72
N TRP A 282 10.36 -4.56 7.81
CA TRP A 282 10.77 -3.20 8.13
C TRP A 282 9.65 -2.20 7.88
N LEU A 283 9.38 -1.35 8.88
CA LEU A 283 8.76 -0.06 8.66
C LEU A 283 9.85 1.02 8.56
N VAL A 284 9.99 1.59 7.36
CA VAL A 284 10.96 2.65 7.07
C VAL A 284 10.27 4.01 7.01
N THR A 285 10.61 4.89 7.94
CA THR A 285 10.04 6.24 8.03
C THR A 285 10.80 7.28 7.19
N ARG A 286 12.07 7.03 6.91
CA ARG A 286 12.97 7.88 6.12
C ARG A 286 13.91 7.02 5.31
N GLY A 287 14.06 7.31 4.02
CA GLY A 287 14.86 6.47 3.12
C GLY A 287 16.32 6.34 3.53
N ASN A 288 16.91 7.37 4.14
CA ASN A 288 18.28 7.34 4.65
C ASN A 288 18.45 6.64 6.01
N ALA A 289 17.35 6.30 6.69
CA ALA A 289 17.40 5.58 7.96
C ALA A 289 17.47 4.06 7.77
N PHE A 290 17.15 3.53 6.58
CA PHE A 290 17.26 2.09 6.35
C PHE A 290 18.74 1.67 6.29
N PRO A 291 19.16 0.63 7.04
CA PRO A 291 20.57 0.22 7.13
C PRO A 291 21.24 -0.02 5.78
N ASN A 292 22.55 0.22 5.71
CA ASN A 292 23.36 -0.13 4.54
C ASN A 292 23.82 -1.59 4.66
N LEU A 293 22.91 -2.50 4.32
CA LEU A 293 23.22 -3.93 4.29
C LEU A 293 24.06 -4.27 3.06
N SER A 294 24.94 -5.26 3.20
CA SER A 294 25.76 -5.75 2.09
C SER A 294 24.86 -6.23 0.94
N PRO A 295 25.11 -5.82 -0.32
CA PRO A 295 24.36 -6.33 -1.48
C PRO A 295 24.46 -7.85 -1.68
N ALA A 296 25.47 -8.49 -1.07
CA ALA A 296 25.62 -9.95 -1.08
C ALA A 296 24.59 -10.68 -0.20
N LEU A 297 23.92 -9.95 0.70
CA LEU A 297 22.86 -10.48 1.55
C LEU A 297 21.51 -10.18 0.90
N GLU A 298 20.79 -11.22 0.48
CA GLU A 298 19.44 -11.07 -0.03
C GLU A 298 18.48 -10.75 1.11
N HIS A 299 17.84 -9.59 1.05
CA HIS A 299 16.79 -9.21 2.01
C HIS A 299 15.52 -10.01 1.69
N THR A 300 15.04 -10.77 2.68
CA THR A 300 13.89 -11.68 2.52
C THR A 300 12.65 -11.21 3.27
N GLY A 301 12.82 -10.36 4.28
CA GLY A 301 11.73 -9.73 4.99
C GLY A 301 11.01 -8.67 4.15
N LEU A 302 9.85 -8.25 4.61
CA LEU A 302 9.07 -7.22 3.94
C LEU A 302 9.63 -5.84 4.22
N ILE A 303 9.40 -4.91 3.28
CA ILE A 303 9.80 -3.52 3.44
C ILE A 303 8.58 -2.66 3.17
N TRP A 304 8.09 -2.03 4.22
CA TRP A 304 7.01 -1.06 4.20
C TRP A 304 7.55 0.34 4.46
N THR A 305 6.95 1.33 3.84
CA THR A 305 7.38 2.72 3.99
C THR A 305 6.29 3.57 4.57
N SER A 306 6.65 4.57 5.36
CA SER A 306 5.70 5.57 5.86
C SER A 306 5.00 6.36 4.75
N GLY A 307 5.63 6.52 3.58
CA GLY A 307 5.07 7.27 2.46
C GLY A 307 5.93 7.19 1.20
N LEU A 308 5.42 7.74 0.11
CA LEU A 308 5.97 7.58 -1.25
C LEU A 308 7.40 8.12 -1.41
N LYS A 309 7.72 9.25 -0.77
CA LYS A 309 9.09 9.81 -0.83
C LYS A 309 10.12 8.81 -0.31
N THR A 310 9.80 8.14 0.81
CA THR A 310 10.67 7.12 1.39
C THR A 310 10.73 5.89 0.49
N TRP A 311 9.61 5.46 -0.11
CA TRP A 311 9.59 4.40 -1.12
C TRP A 311 10.58 4.68 -2.24
N PHE A 312 10.45 5.81 -2.92
CA PHE A 312 11.28 6.13 -4.09
C PHE A 312 12.77 6.26 -3.73
N GLN A 313 13.08 6.77 -2.53
CA GLN A 313 14.47 6.80 -2.03
C GLN A 313 15.06 5.40 -1.82
N LEU A 314 14.28 4.44 -1.31
CA LEU A 314 14.73 3.06 -1.16
C LEU A 314 14.85 2.36 -2.51
N ALA A 315 13.89 2.58 -3.41
CA ALA A 315 13.94 2.06 -4.78
C ALA A 315 15.20 2.55 -5.52
N GLN A 316 15.58 3.83 -5.37
CA GLN A 316 16.84 4.38 -5.88
C GLN A 316 18.10 3.73 -5.29
N ARG A 317 17.99 3.16 -4.08
CA ARG A 317 19.05 2.35 -3.45
C ARG A 317 18.95 0.87 -3.84
N ASP A 318 18.22 0.55 -4.91
CA ASP A 318 18.05 -0.79 -5.43
C ASP A 318 17.32 -1.77 -4.48
N ILE A 319 16.56 -1.22 -3.53
CA ILE A 319 15.79 -1.98 -2.54
C ILE A 319 14.37 -2.20 -3.03
N TRP A 320 13.90 -3.45 -2.95
CA TRP A 320 12.51 -3.80 -3.28
C TRP A 320 11.57 -3.42 -2.12
N VAL A 321 10.72 -2.43 -2.34
CA VAL A 321 9.70 -2.02 -1.38
C VAL A 321 8.39 -2.74 -1.67
N HIS A 322 7.80 -3.35 -0.65
CA HIS A 322 6.59 -4.17 -0.74
C HIS A 322 5.31 -3.35 -0.58
N GLY A 323 5.37 -2.19 0.09
CA GLY A 323 4.21 -1.31 0.21
C GLY A 323 4.47 -0.02 0.97
N SER A 324 3.41 0.76 1.14
CA SER A 324 3.44 2.03 1.85
C SER A 324 2.19 2.26 2.68
N LEU A 325 2.35 3.09 3.71
CA LEU A 325 1.27 3.62 4.54
C LEU A 325 0.63 4.87 3.92
N ASP A 326 1.15 5.34 2.79
CA ASP A 326 0.59 6.51 2.08
C ASP A 326 0.53 7.79 2.95
N ALA A 327 1.45 7.90 3.90
CA ALA A 327 1.50 8.94 4.93
C ALA A 327 0.27 9.00 5.86
N LEU A 328 -0.49 7.92 5.98
CA LEU A 328 -1.73 7.84 6.77
C LEU A 328 -1.53 7.44 8.24
N GLY A 329 -0.28 7.20 8.67
CA GLY A 329 0.06 6.82 10.04
C GLY A 329 0.37 5.33 10.22
N GLU A 330 1.00 4.98 11.34
CA GLU A 330 1.50 3.62 11.60
C GLU A 330 0.39 2.60 11.84
N ASP A 331 -0.80 3.04 12.23
CA ASP A 331 -1.98 2.19 12.44
C ASP A 331 -2.48 1.53 11.14
N GLU A 332 -2.01 2.03 10.00
CA GLU A 332 -2.29 1.52 8.66
C GLU A 332 -1.35 0.38 8.24
N LEU A 333 -0.42 -0.01 9.12
CA LEU A 333 0.39 -1.21 8.88
C LEU A 333 -0.51 -2.43 8.71
N PRO A 334 -0.19 -3.33 7.75
CA PRO A 334 -0.90 -4.59 7.63
C PRO A 334 -0.86 -5.37 8.95
N LYS A 335 -2.02 -5.84 9.40
CA LYS A 335 -2.18 -6.60 10.64
C LYS A 335 -2.16 -8.09 10.36
N HIS A 336 -1.64 -8.87 11.30
CA HIS A 336 -1.60 -10.34 11.32
C HIS A 336 -0.75 -10.99 10.23
N SER A 337 -1.17 -10.92 8.95
CA SER A 337 -0.48 -11.58 7.84
C SER A 337 -0.68 -10.89 6.50
N ILE A 338 0.26 -11.09 5.57
CA ILE A 338 0.07 -10.79 4.14
C ILE A 338 0.23 -12.09 3.35
N PHE A 339 -0.82 -12.47 2.62
CA PHE A 339 -0.85 -13.70 1.81
C PHE A 339 -0.49 -14.95 2.62
N GLY A 340 -0.90 -14.99 3.90
CA GLY A 340 -0.65 -16.10 4.82
C GLY A 340 0.71 -16.08 5.52
N LYS A 341 1.59 -15.11 5.23
CA LYS A 341 2.86 -14.93 5.94
C LYS A 341 2.66 -14.04 7.16
N PRO A 342 2.97 -14.50 8.39
CA PRO A 342 2.88 -13.68 9.59
C PRO A 342 3.86 -12.50 9.50
N LEU A 343 3.50 -11.39 10.15
CA LEU A 343 4.26 -10.15 10.10
C LEU A 343 4.96 -9.88 11.43
N ASP A 344 6.23 -9.46 11.37
CA ASP A 344 7.02 -9.02 12.52
C ASP A 344 7.73 -7.71 12.18
N PHE A 345 6.95 -6.61 12.14
CA PHE A 345 7.46 -5.30 11.76
C PHE A 345 8.34 -4.69 12.85
N ILE A 346 9.53 -4.24 12.44
CA ILE A 346 10.45 -3.44 13.23
C ILE A 346 10.65 -2.07 12.59
N LYS A 347 10.93 -1.05 13.40
CA LYS A 347 11.08 0.32 12.94
C LYS A 347 12.52 0.81 13.02
N CYS A 348 12.96 1.51 11.97
CA CYS A 348 14.20 2.28 12.01
C CYS A 348 14.05 3.49 12.93
N THR A 349 14.96 3.67 13.89
CA THR A 349 14.98 4.88 14.74
C THR A 349 16.40 5.37 15.02
N HIS A 350 16.49 6.52 15.70
CA HIS A 350 17.74 7.15 16.07
C HIS A 350 18.23 6.70 17.45
N VAL A 351 19.54 6.78 17.67
CA VAL A 351 20.13 6.65 19.01
C VAL A 351 19.52 7.69 19.95
N GLY A 352 19.01 7.24 21.11
CA GLY A 352 18.33 8.09 22.09
C GLY A 352 16.81 8.17 21.93
N SER A 353 16.23 7.55 20.91
CA SER A 353 14.77 7.43 20.78
C SER A 353 14.18 6.66 21.97
N THR A 354 13.19 7.26 22.64
CA THR A 354 12.36 6.59 23.66
C THR A 354 11.17 5.87 23.01
N GLU A 355 10.30 5.26 23.83
CA GLU A 355 9.13 4.47 23.44
C GLU A 355 8.36 5.05 22.23
N ILE A 356 7.87 4.16 21.37
CA ILE A 356 7.01 4.52 20.24
C ILE A 356 5.58 4.15 20.60
N ALA A 357 4.63 5.05 20.32
CA ALA A 357 3.20 4.82 20.56
C ALA A 357 2.64 3.53 19.93
N SER A 358 3.23 3.06 18.81
CA SER A 358 2.80 1.84 18.11
C SER A 358 3.28 0.53 18.76
N GLY A 359 4.19 0.58 19.74
CA GLY A 359 4.73 -0.61 20.39
C GLY A 359 5.63 -1.49 19.51
N LEU A 360 6.00 -1.05 18.30
CA LEU A 360 6.89 -1.81 17.41
C LEU A 360 8.30 -1.92 17.99
N GLY A 361 8.93 -3.09 17.79
CA GLY A 361 10.35 -3.27 18.05
C GLY A 361 11.21 -2.32 17.20
N ARG A 362 12.37 -1.93 17.72
CA ARG A 362 13.14 -0.80 17.17
C ARG A 362 14.56 -1.22 16.88
N VAL A 363 15.09 -0.78 15.75
CA VAL A 363 16.53 -0.87 15.48
C VAL A 363 17.09 0.54 15.41
N LEU A 364 18.16 0.78 16.15
CA LEU A 364 18.91 2.03 16.10
C LEU A 364 19.76 2.00 14.83
N THR A 365 19.40 2.81 13.83
CA THR A 365 20.03 2.76 12.50
C THR A 365 20.75 4.05 12.13
N TYR A 366 20.55 5.13 12.88
CA TYR A 366 21.23 6.41 12.67
C TYR A 366 21.39 7.18 13.97
N GLN A 367 22.27 8.18 13.98
CA GLN A 367 22.40 9.16 15.03
C GLN A 367 22.01 10.55 14.52
N THR A 368 21.53 11.40 15.42
CA THR A 368 21.12 12.77 15.15
C THR A 368 22.09 13.75 15.80
N GLN A 369 22.47 14.80 15.08
CA GLN A 369 23.29 15.89 15.59
C GLN A 369 22.59 17.21 15.26
N ALA A 370 22.42 18.08 16.26
CA ALA A 370 21.87 19.42 16.06
C ALA A 370 22.81 20.25 15.17
N MET A 371 22.23 21.00 14.22
CA MET A 371 22.94 21.97 13.39
C MET A 371 22.61 23.38 13.88
N GLU A 372 23.62 24.20 14.18
CA GLU A 372 23.46 25.54 14.76
C GLU A 372 22.81 26.58 13.82
N ASP A 373 22.51 26.24 12.57
CA ASP A 373 21.91 27.15 11.60
C ASP A 373 20.41 27.36 11.86
N HIS A 374 20.09 28.17 12.87
CA HIS A 374 18.81 28.88 12.88
C HIS A 374 18.95 30.11 11.98
N PRO A 375 18.16 30.23 10.90
CA PRO A 375 18.06 31.52 10.23
C PRO A 375 17.56 32.55 11.25
N ASP A 376 18.14 33.75 11.26
CA ASP A 376 17.59 34.85 12.05
C ASP A 376 16.22 35.22 11.46
N LEU A 377 15.18 34.93 12.23
CA LEU A 377 13.79 35.18 11.85
C LEU A 377 13.25 36.47 12.48
N SER A 378 14.06 37.21 13.23
CA SER A 378 13.63 38.44 13.93
C SER A 378 13.06 39.51 12.99
N GLU A 379 13.52 39.54 11.73
CA GLU A 379 13.03 40.47 10.70
C GLU A 379 11.88 39.90 9.84
N LYS A 380 11.42 38.67 10.08
CA LYS A 380 10.32 38.07 9.32
C LYS A 380 8.98 38.41 9.97
N THR A 381 8.21 39.25 9.28
CA THR A 381 6.87 39.69 9.73
C THR A 381 5.74 38.78 9.28
N HIS A 382 6.00 37.87 8.34
CA HIS A 382 5.02 36.96 7.76
C HIS A 382 5.64 35.58 7.57
N PHE A 383 4.89 34.55 7.92
CA PHE A 383 5.25 33.15 7.72
C PHE A 383 4.17 32.50 6.85
N PHE A 384 4.55 31.89 5.74
CA PHE A 384 3.64 31.12 4.89
C PHE A 384 3.77 29.65 5.29
N GLY A 385 2.64 29.07 5.74
CA GLY A 385 2.52 27.66 6.16
C GLY A 385 2.19 26.75 5.00
#